data_AF-A0A1J0P968-F1
#
_entry.id   AF-A0A1J0P968-F1
#
_cell.length_a   1.000
_cell.length_b   1.000
_cell.length_c   1.000
_cell.angle_alpha   90.00
_cell.angle_beta   90.00
_cell.angle_gamma   90.00
#
_symmetry.space_group_name_H-M   'P 1'
#
loop_
_entity.id
_entity.type
_entity.pdbx_description
1 polymer ?
#
loop_
_entity_poly.entity_id
_entity_poly.type
_entity_poly.pdbx_seq_one_letter_code
_entity_poly.pdbx_strand_id
1 'polypeptide(L)' 'MPSPSDGNPKRDWCRTRDLALGPSRFHWQSQCLGFADYVSHEGERPLAIRWRLQGPIPGAFYPELAVAV' A
#
# COMPACT_ATOMS: atom_id res chain seq x y z
N MET A 1 13.44 9.15 -8.35
CA MET A 1 13.07 7.80 -8.88
C MET A 1 14.33 6.95 -8.74
N PRO A 2 14.37 5.87 -7.93
CA PRO A 2 15.53 5.00 -7.93
C PRO A 2 15.66 4.33 -9.32
N SER A 3 16.89 4.20 -9.79
CA SER A 3 17.25 3.69 -11.11
C SER A 3 16.95 2.19 -11.22
N PRO A 4 16.50 1.66 -12.37
CA PRO A 4 16.18 0.23 -12.55
C PRO A 4 17.39 -0.72 -12.44
N SER A 5 18.61 -0.21 -12.26
CA SER A 5 19.83 -1.00 -12.04
C SER A 5 19.97 -1.53 -10.61
N ASP A 6 19.28 -0.92 -9.66
CA ASP A 6 19.24 -1.41 -8.28
C ASP A 6 18.14 -2.48 -8.23
N GLY A 7 18.54 -3.73 -7.95
CA GLY A 7 17.62 -4.87 -7.89
C GLY A 7 16.30 -4.53 -7.20
N ASN A 8 15.21 -5.12 -7.71
CA ASN A 8 13.81 -4.82 -7.36
C ASN A 8 13.62 -4.11 -5.99
N PRO A 9 13.30 -2.80 -5.97
CA PRO A 9 13.28 -2.03 -4.73
C PRO A 9 12.15 -2.51 -3.82
N LYS A 10 12.50 -3.21 -2.75
CA LYS A 10 11.61 -3.61 -1.66
C LYS A 10 11.09 -2.36 -0.95
N ARG A 11 9.78 -2.14 -0.94
CA ARG A 11 9.16 -1.03 -0.19
C ARG A 11 8.25 -1.57 0.89
N ASP A 12 8.30 -0.97 2.07
CA ASP A 12 7.32 -1.26 3.12
C ASP A 12 5.97 -0.66 2.69
N TRP A 13 4.95 -1.50 2.64
CA TRP A 13 3.64 -1.13 2.13
C TRP A 13 2.69 -0.90 3.29
N CYS A 14 2.35 0.37 3.58
CA CYS A 14 1.47 0.71 4.69
C CYS A 14 0.14 1.26 4.20
N ARG A 15 -0.95 0.75 4.79
CA ARG A 15 -2.30 1.31 4.64
C ARG A 15 -2.43 2.51 5.56
N THR A 16 -2.99 3.59 5.05
CA THR A 16 -3.31 4.79 5.81
C THR A 16 -4.81 4.91 6.01
N ARG A 17 -5.22 5.34 7.20
CA ARG A 17 -6.61 5.71 7.50
C ARG A 17 -6.63 7.06 8.19
N ASP A 18 -7.32 7.99 7.55
CA ASP A 18 -7.59 9.32 8.06
C ASP A 18 -8.99 9.38 8.65
N LEU A 19 -9.10 9.81 9.91
CA LEU A 19 -10.39 10.00 10.57
C LEU A 19 -10.49 11.40 11.18
N ALA A 20 -11.48 12.17 10.72
CA ALA A 20 -11.84 13.43 11.36
C ALA A 20 -12.63 13.14 12.65
N LEU A 21 -12.10 13.57 13.80
CA LEU A 21 -12.74 13.42 15.11
C LEU A 21 -13.48 14.70 15.56
N GLY A 22 -13.35 15.79 14.81
CA GLY A 22 -13.97 17.08 15.07
C GLY A 22 -13.33 18.21 14.26
N PRO A 23 -13.77 19.46 14.46
CA PRO A 23 -13.34 20.62 13.66
C PRO A 23 -11.84 20.96 13.78
N SER A 24 -11.14 20.44 14.79
CA SER A 24 -9.70 20.70 15.02
C SER A 24 -8.89 19.45 15.35
N ARG A 25 -9.47 18.24 15.23
CA ARG A 25 -8.81 16.99 15.61
C ARG A 25 -8.95 15.95 14.51
N PHE A 26 -7.81 15.53 13.98
CA PHE A 26 -7.69 14.41 13.05
C PHE A 26 -6.89 13.30 13.71
N HIS A 27 -7.28 12.07 13.44
CA HIS A 27 -6.56 10.88 13.87
C HIS A 27 -5.98 10.19 12.64
N TRP A 28 -4.66 10.08 12.65
CA TRP A 28 -3.89 9.38 11.62
C TRP A 28 -3.54 7.98 12.12
N GLN A 29 -3.92 6.97 11.36
CA GLN A 29 -3.47 5.59 11.59
C GLN A 29 -2.75 5.07 10.35
N SER A 30 -1.59 4.46 10.59
CA SER A 30 -0.84 3.70 9.59
C SER A 30 -0.62 2.29 10.08
N GLN A 31 -0.79 1.32 9.20
CA GLN A 31 -0.52 -0.09 9.47
C GLN A 31 0.18 -0.72 8.28
N CYS A 32 1.32 -1.36 8.52
CA CYS A 32 2.15 -1.92 7.46
C CYS A 32 1.82 -3.38 7.17
N LEU A 33 1.67 -3.70 5.88
CA LEU A 33 1.42 -5.04 5.35
C LEU A 33 2.72 -5.83 5.15
N GLY A 34 3.86 -5.18 5.36
CA GLY A 34 5.19 -5.71 5.11
C GLY A 34 5.73 -5.29 3.74
N PHE A 35 6.86 -5.89 3.37
CA PHE A 35 7.56 -5.51 2.16
C PHE A 35 6.86 -6.00 0.89
N ALA A 36 6.87 -5.16 -0.14
CA ALA A 36 6.42 -5.46 -1.48
C ALA A 36 7.54 -5.27 -2.49
N ASP A 37 7.55 -6.14 -3.49
CA ASP A 37 8.39 -6.08 -4.66
C ASP A 37 7.63 -5.42 -5.82
N TYR A 38 8.31 -4.56 -6.57
CA TYR A 38 7.76 -3.99 -7.81
C TYR A 38 7.60 -5.09 -8.87
N VAL A 39 6.50 -5.07 -9.62
CA VAL A 39 6.26 -6.04 -10.70
C VAL A 39 6.23 -5.37 -12.06
N SER A 40 5.33 -4.42 -12.25
CA SER A 40 5.16 -3.74 -13.54
C SER A 40 4.39 -2.44 -13.38
N HIS A 41 4.41 -1.61 -14.42
CA HIS A 41 3.47 -0.53 -14.60
C HIS A 41 2.94 -0.58 -16.03
N GLU A 42 1.66 -0.29 -16.19
CA GLU A 42 0.94 -0.34 -17.46
C GLU A 42 0.11 0.93 -17.61
N GLY A 43 0.02 1.45 -18.84
CA GLY A 43 -0.70 2.67 -19.15
C GLY A 43 0.07 3.95 -18.80
N GLU A 44 -0.13 4.98 -19.59
CA GLU A 44 0.44 6.31 -19.33
C GLU A 44 -0.59 7.15 -18.55
N ARG A 45 -1.87 7.12 -18.96
CA ARG A 45 -3.03 7.69 -18.27
C ARG A 45 -4.31 6.88 -18.59
N PRO A 46 -4.97 6.24 -17.61
CA PRO A 46 -4.52 6.08 -16.23
C PRO A 46 -3.28 5.15 -16.14
N LEU A 47 -2.35 5.47 -15.23
CA LEU A 47 -1.22 4.62 -14.90
C LEU A 47 -1.66 3.58 -13.86
N ALA A 48 -1.43 2.31 -14.14
CA ALA A 48 -1.59 1.20 -13.19
C ALA A 48 -0.22 0.68 -12.79
N ILE A 49 0.03 0.52 -11.48
CA ILE A 49 1.29 -0.05 -10.97
C ILE A 49 0.98 -1.33 -10.20
N ARG A 50 1.62 -2.43 -10.58
CA ARG A 50 1.49 -3.74 -9.96
C ARG A 50 2.66 -3.99 -9.01
N TRP A 51 2.32 -4.35 -7.77
CA TRP A 51 3.25 -4.73 -6.72
C TRP A 51 2.90 -6.11 -6.19
N ARG A 52 3.89 -6.86 -5.72
CA ARG A 52 3.72 -8.19 -5.10
C ARG A 52 4.17 -8.13 -3.65
N LEU A 53 3.27 -8.39 -2.71
CA LEU A 53 3.65 -8.57 -1.31
C LEU A 53 4.54 -9.81 -1.15
N GLN A 54 5.59 -9.70 -0.33
CA GLN A 54 6.52 -10.81 -0.07
C GLN A 54 5.93 -11.86 0.87
N GLY A 55 5.04 -11.44 1.76
CA GLY A 55 4.30 -12.30 2.68
C GLY A 55 2.80 -12.23 2.43
N PRO A 56 2.02 -13.16 3.02
CA PRO A 56 0.57 -13.04 3.03
C PRO A 56 0.15 -11.75 3.76
N ILE A 57 -0.99 -11.20 3.38
CA ILE A 57 -1.59 -10.08 4.10
C ILE A 57 -1.84 -10.52 5.55
N PRO A 58 -1.42 -9.73 6.56
CA PRO A 58 -1.68 -10.11 7.95
C PRO A 58 -3.18 -10.27 8.24
N GLY A 59 -3.53 -11.26 9.06
CA GLY A 59 -4.92 -11.64 9.37
C GLY A 59 -5.83 -10.47 9.80
N ALA A 60 -5.26 -9.48 10.49
CA ALA A 60 -5.97 -8.31 10.99
C ALA A 60 -6.61 -7.45 9.88
N PHE A 61 -6.15 -7.54 8.63
CA PHE A 61 -6.61 -6.67 7.54
C PHE A 61 -7.81 -7.23 6.75
N TYR A 62 -8.10 -8.54 6.83
CA TYR A 62 -9.14 -9.18 6.02
C TYR A 62 -10.56 -8.63 6.22
N PRO A 63 -11.03 -8.33 7.45
CA PRO A 63 -12.39 -7.81 7.67
C PRO A 63 -12.67 -6.51 6.89
N GLU A 64 -11.63 -5.73 6.65
CA GLU A 64 -11.72 -4.40 6.05
C GLU A 64 -11.44 -4.41 4.55
N LEU A 65 -10.71 -5.42 4.03
CA LEU A 65 -10.49 -5.61 2.59
C LEU A 65 -11.68 -6.28 1.90
N ALA A 66 -12.40 -7.16 2.60
CA ALA A 66 -13.51 -7.93 2.05
C ALA A 66 -14.73 -7.09 1.66
N VAL A 67 -14.77 -5.81 2.06
CA VAL A 67 -15.89 -4.88 1.80
C VAL A 67 -15.72 -4.15 0.46
N ALA A 68 -14.58 -4.31 -0.23
CA ALA A 68 -14.29 -3.62 -1.49
C ALA A 68 -14.58 -4.45 -2.76
N VAL A 69 -15.65 -5.27 -2.72
CA VAL A 69 -16.15 -6.05 -3.88
C VAL A 69 -17.41 -5.47 -4.48
#